data_AF-A0A929W3A2-F1
#
_entry.id   AF-A0A929W3A2-F1
#
_cell.length_a   1.000
_cell.length_b   1.000
_cell.length_c   1.000
_cell.angle_alpha   90.00
_cell.angle_beta   90.00
_cell.angle_gamma   90.00
#
_symmetry.space_group_name_H-M   'P 1'
#
loop_
_entity.id
_entity.type
_entity.pdbx_description
1 polymer ?
#
loop_
_entity_poly.entity_id
_entity_poly.type
_entity_poly.pdbx_seq_one_letter_code
_entity_poly.pdbx_strand_id
1 'polypeptide(L)' 'GNKSFTLQQRAVNQETQRVVCQAETVMVCVDLKQGNSVEIPPHYRRAIEQYESGTAE' A
#
# COMPACT_ATOMS: atom_id res chain seq x y z
N GLY A 1 -1.47 -3.24 -9.60
CA GLY A 1 -2.28 -4.20 -10.37
C GLY A 1 -3.77 -3.99 -10.10
N ASN A 2 -4.64 -4.87 -10.63
CA ASN A 2 -6.09 -4.74 -10.41
C ASN A 2 -6.56 -5.35 -9.08
N LYS A 3 -5.94 -6.47 -8.68
CA LYS A 3 -6.23 -7.20 -7.43
C LYS A 3 -5.15 -7.06 -6.36
N SER A 4 -4.03 -6.42 -6.70
CA SER A 4 -2.88 -6.25 -5.83
C SER A 4 -2.18 -4.92 -6.07
N PHE A 5 -1.45 -4.47 -5.06
CA PHE A 5 -0.57 -3.31 -5.12
C PHE A 5 0.74 -3.60 -4.39
N THR A 6 1.78 -2.86 -4.76
CA THR A 6 3.09 -2.93 -4.12
C THR A 6 3.26 -1.72 -3.23
N LEU A 7 3.55 -1.94 -1.96
CA LEU A 7 3.82 -0.92 -0.96
C LEU A 7 5.34 -0.85 -0.71
N GLN A 8 5.93 0.31 -0.96
CA GLN A 8 7.32 0.58 -0.63
C GLN A 8 7.41 1.37 0.67
N GLN A 9 8.16 0.86 1.63
CA GLN A 9 8.27 1.45 2.97
C GLN A 9 9.71 1.68 3.37
N ARG A 10 9.93 2.74 4.14
CA ARG A 10 11.22 3.06 4.74
C ARG A 10 11.04 3.29 6.23
N ALA A 11 11.84 2.62 7.04
CA ALA A 11 12.00 2.98 8.44
C ALA A 11 13.06 4.08 8.53
N VAL A 12 12.69 5.23 9.08
CA VAL A 12 13.59 6.38 9.25
C VAL A 12 13.81 6.63 10.73
N ASN A 13 15.07 6.66 11.16
CA ASN A 13 15.42 7.13 12.49
C ASN A 13 15.24 8.66 12.52
N GLN A 14 14.31 9.16 13.34
CA GLN A 14 13.93 10.58 13.35
C GLN A 14 15.00 11.51 13.94
N GLU A 15 15.86 11.02 14.82
CA GLU A 15 16.95 11.83 15.40
C GLU A 15 18.07 12.08 14.38
N THR A 16 18.45 11.04 13.64
CA THR A 16 19.55 11.10 12.68
C THR A 16 19.10 11.35 11.24
N GLN A 17 17.79 11.31 10.98
CA GLN A 17 17.15 11.36 9.67
C GLN A 17 17.68 10.29 8.69
N ARG A 18 18.27 9.21 9.21
CA ARG A 18 18.80 8.11 8.40
C ARG A 18 17.74 7.04 8.17
N VAL A 19 17.68 6.55 6.93
CA VAL A 19 16.93 5.34 6.61
C VAL A 19 17.67 4.16 7.20
N VAL A 20 17.02 3.42 8.10
CA VAL A 20 17.61 2.23 8.77
C VAL A 20 17.13 0.92 8.15
N CYS A 21 16.03 0.95 7.38
CA CYS A 21 15.50 -0.21 6.68
C CYS A 21 14.63 0.23 5.50
N GLN A 22 14.59 -0.57 4.45
CA GLN A 22 13.68 -0.44 3.31
C GLN A 22 13.01 -1.79 3.09
N ALA A 23 11.72 -1.79 2.80
CA ALA A 23 10.94 -2.98 2.53
C ALA A 23 9.99 -2.77 1.36
N GLU A 24 9.73 -3.85 0.63
CA GLU A 24 8.73 -3.91 -0.43
C GLU A 24 7.74 -5.01 -0.07
N THR A 25 6.45 -4.67 -0.04
CA THR A 25 5.37 -5.60 0.29
C THR A 25 4.35 -5.64 -0.83
N VAL A 26 4.06 -6.83 -1.36
CA VAL A 26 2.95 -7.01 -2.32
C VAL A 26 1.70 -7.43 -1.55
N MET A 27 0.66 -6.59 -1.61
CA MET A 27 -0.63 -6.85 -0.96
C MET A 27 -1.66 -7.29 -1.99
N VAL A 28 -2.41 -8.36 -1.70
CA VAL A 28 -3.50 -8.88 -2.53
C VAL A 28 -4.83 -8.73 -1.80
N CYS A 29 -5.86 -8.26 -2.49
CA CYS A 29 -7.21 -8.19 -1.91
C CYS A 29 -7.90 -9.56 -2.02
N VAL A 30 -8.43 -10.06 -0.90
CA VAL A 30 -9.06 -11.37 -0.80
C VAL A 30 -10.46 -11.22 -0.22
N ASP A 31 -11.44 -11.89 -0.84
CA ASP A 31 -12.76 -12.08 -0.24
C ASP A 31 -12.65 -13.13 0.87
N LEU A 32 -12.82 -12.71 2.13
CA LEU A 32 -12.69 -13.58 3.30
C LEU A 32 -13.76 -14.68 3.37
N LYS A 33 -14.90 -14.52 2.69
CA LYS A 33 -15.95 -15.55 2.63
C LYS A 33 -15.64 -16.61 1.60
N GLN A 34 -15.11 -16.20 0.44
CA GLN A 34 -14.85 -17.10 -0.70
C GLN A 34 -13.41 -17.62 -0.76
N GLY A 35 -12.48 -16.98 -0.04
CA GLY A 35 -11.04 -17.32 -0.06
C GLY A 35 -10.33 -16.94 -1.36
N ASN A 36 -10.98 -16.20 -2.26
CA ASN A 36 -10.47 -15.91 -3.59
C ASN A 36 -10.00 -14.45 -3.71
N SER A 37 -8.98 -14.22 -4.55
CA SER A 37 -8.52 -12.85 -4.83
C SER A 37 -9.56 -12.06 -5.63
N VAL A 38 -9.90 -10.88 -5.14
CA VAL A 38 -10.87 -9.96 -5.75
C VAL A 38 -10.18 -8.67 -6.17
N GLU A 39 -10.86 -7.88 -6.99
CA GLU A 39 -10.39 -6.54 -7.32
C GLU A 39 -10.32 -5.65 -6.08
N ILE A 40 -9.33 -4.76 -6.06
CA ILE A 40 -9.24 -3.76 -4.99
C ILE A 40 -10.49 -2.89 -5.06
N PRO A 41 -11.28 -2.78 -3.97
CA PRO A 41 -12.47 -1.94 -3.95
C PRO A 41 -12.18 -0.50 -4.40
N PRO A 42 -13.09 0.15 -5.16
CA PRO A 42 -12.82 1.46 -5.75
C PRO A 42 -12.43 2.56 -4.75
N HIS A 43 -12.99 2.53 -3.53
CA HIS A 43 -12.66 3.51 -2.50
C HIS A 43 -11.23 3.35 -1.98
N TYR A 44 -10.73 2.11 -1.82
CA TYR A 44 -9.33 1.88 -1.45
C TYR A 44 -8.37 2.25 -2.58
N ARG A 45 -8.72 1.90 -3.83
CA ARG A 45 -7.94 2.31 -5.01
C ARG A 45 -7.78 3.82 -5.06
N ARG A 46 -8.88 4.56 -4.90
CA ARG A 46 -8.88 6.02 -4.89
C ARG A 46 -8.01 6.59 -3.76
N ALA A 47 -8.12 6.03 -2.55
CA ALA A 47 -7.31 6.47 -1.42
C ALA A 47 -5.80 6.23 -1.64
N ILE A 48 -5.43 5.08 -2.21
CA ILE A 48 -4.04 4.77 -2.56
C ILE A 48 -3.55 5.76 -3.63
N GLU A 49 -4.32 5.97 -4.69
CA GLU A 49 -3.98 6.91 -5.77
C GLU A 49 -3.80 8.35 -5.24
N GLN A 50 -4.67 8.80 -4.33
CA GLN A 50 -4.57 10.11 -3.68
C GLN A 50 -3.31 10.25 -2.82
N TYR A 51 -2.96 9.20 -2.08
CA TYR A 51 -1.73 9.18 -1.28
C TYR A 51 -0.48 9.27 -2.17
N GLU A 52 -0.42 8.46 -3.22
CA GLU A 52 0.71 8.42 -4.16
C GLU A 52 0.84 9.73 -4.97
N SER A 53 -0.27 10.42 -5.27
CA SER A 53 -0.24 11.73 -5.92
C SER A 53 0.12 12.88 -4.97
N GLY A 54 0.28 12.62 -3.67
CA GLY A 54 0.54 13.65 -2.67
C GLY A 54 -0.65 14.59 -2.43
N THR A 55 -1.86 14.13 -2.77
CA THR A 55 -3.12 14.88 -2.59
C THR A 55 -4.03 14.24 -1.55
N ALA A 56 -3.51 13.30 -0.75
CA ALA A 56 -4.21 12.81 0.42
C ALA A 56 -4.17 13.90 1.50
N GLU A 57 -5.35 14.35 1.92
CA GLU A 57 -5.56 15.33 3.00
C GLU A 57 -5.39 14.70 4.39
#